data_AF-A0A150SPU0-F1
#
_entry.id   AF-A0A150SPU0-F1
#
_cell.length_a   1.000
_cell.length_b   1.000
_cell.length_c   1.000
_cell.angle_alpha   90.00
_cell.angle_beta   90.00
_cell.angle_gamma   90.00
#
_symmetry.space_group_name_H-M   'P 1'
#
loop_
_entity.id
_entity.type
_entity.pdbx_description
1 polymer ?
#
loop_
_entity_poly.entity_id
_entity_poly.type
_entity_poly.pdbx_seq_one_letter_code
_entity_poly.pdbx_strand_id
1 'polypeptide(L)'
;MQSAEEKAYTMWMRRQAAFQVLSRRRLRSCPLKDSTRAVLAGHLLGGYALREHLADELEAVARLTATDGMVLILPDLTLLGFGVFFKSAKFADLKCAIEVYDPYERERQNVTSLEQLGGARHQSAAVAAARLPGALAIVVSSDGTVTTMRRPDEGQSLAVHKHLELRMPSWPVYQ
;
A
#
# COMPACT_ATOMS: atom_id res chain seq x y z
N MET A 1 13.19 4.60 -33.81
CA MET A 1 13.91 4.23 -32.57
C MET A 1 12.96 4.47 -31.41
N GLN A 2 12.31 3.44 -30.87
CA GLN A 2 11.47 3.58 -29.66
C GLN A 2 12.37 3.79 -28.44
N SER A 3 12.05 4.78 -27.61
CA SER A 3 12.88 5.20 -26.46
C SER A 3 12.96 4.07 -25.42
N ALA A 4 14.03 4.06 -24.63
CA ALA A 4 14.24 3.06 -23.57
C ALA A 4 13.11 3.06 -22.53
N GLU A 5 12.42 4.18 -22.36
CA GLU A 5 11.28 4.36 -21.44
C GLU A 5 10.03 3.60 -21.92
N GLU A 6 9.76 3.61 -23.23
CA GLU A 6 8.62 2.91 -23.83
C GLU A 6 8.77 1.38 -23.69
N LYS A 7 10.02 0.89 -23.74
CA LYS A 7 10.36 -0.52 -23.49
C LYS A 7 10.25 -0.89 -22.02
N ALA A 8 10.63 0.00 -21.10
CA ALA A 8 10.50 -0.21 -19.66
C ALA A 8 9.03 -0.26 -19.23
N TYR A 9 8.19 0.65 -19.74
CA TYR A 9 6.75 0.67 -19.49
C TYR A 9 6.04 -0.58 -20.04
N THR A 10 6.39 -0.99 -21.26
CA THR A 10 5.85 -2.22 -21.87
C THR A 10 6.30 -3.48 -21.12
N MET A 11 7.53 -3.49 -20.59
CA MET A 11 8.06 -4.60 -19.79
C MET A 11 7.41 -4.65 -18.39
N TRP A 12 7.10 -3.50 -17.78
CA TRP A 12 6.34 -3.40 -16.54
C TRP A 12 4.88 -3.88 -16.72
N MET A 13 4.20 -3.45 -17.78
CA MET A 13 2.86 -3.92 -18.16
C MET A 13 2.83 -5.44 -18.42
N ARG A 14 3.85 -6.00 -19.08
CA ARG A 14 3.97 -7.45 -19.32
C ARG A 14 4.21 -8.24 -18.02
N ARG A 15 4.90 -7.65 -17.04
CA ARG A 15 5.05 -8.25 -15.69
C ARG A 15 3.76 -8.19 -14.87
N GLN A 16 2.94 -7.15 -15.01
CA GLN A 16 1.59 -7.13 -14.43
C GLN A 16 0.66 -8.19 -15.03
N ALA A 17 0.73 -8.41 -16.35
CA ALA A 17 -0.03 -9.49 -17.01
C ALA A 17 0.43 -10.89 -16.55
N ALA A 18 1.72 -11.11 -16.31
CA ALA A 18 2.22 -12.38 -15.76
C ALA A 18 1.73 -12.65 -14.33
N PHE A 19 1.47 -11.61 -13.53
CA PHE A 19 0.84 -11.74 -12.21
C PHE A 19 -0.64 -12.15 -12.32
N GLN A 20 -1.36 -11.68 -13.33
CA GLN A 20 -2.73 -12.12 -13.64
C GLN A 20 -2.82 -13.61 -14.05
N VAL A 21 -1.75 -14.22 -14.55
CA VAL A 21 -1.74 -15.64 -14.92
C VAL A 21 -1.54 -16.55 -13.70
N LEU A 22 -0.82 -16.09 -12.67
CA LEU A 22 -0.59 -16.85 -11.44
C LEU A 22 -1.79 -16.85 -10.48
N SER A 23 -2.73 -15.91 -10.61
CA SER A 23 -3.96 -15.85 -9.81
C SER A 23 -5.08 -16.78 -10.30
N ARG A 24 -4.89 -17.53 -11.40
CA ARG A 24 -5.89 -18.47 -11.95
C ARG A 24 -6.04 -19.78 -11.17
N ARG A 25 -5.23 -20.06 -10.16
CA ARG A 25 -5.46 -21.22 -9.26
C ARG A 25 -6.20 -20.79 -8.00
N ARG A 26 -7.54 -20.92 -8.09
CA ARG A 26 -8.58 -20.80 -7.05
C ARG A 26 -8.59 -19.49 -6.25
N LEU A 27 -8.96 -18.41 -6.93
CA LEU A 27 -9.75 -17.36 -6.28
C LEU A 27 -11.17 -17.91 -6.07
N ARG A 28 -11.56 -18.19 -4.83
CA ARG A 28 -12.99 -18.27 -4.48
C ARG A 28 -13.60 -16.91 -4.82
N SER A 29 -14.79 -16.92 -5.41
CA SER A 29 -15.52 -15.75 -5.91
C SER A 29 -15.46 -14.59 -4.91
N CYS A 30 -14.76 -13.52 -5.29
CA CYS A 30 -14.74 -12.27 -4.55
C CYS A 30 -16.00 -11.47 -4.96
N PRO A 31 -16.88 -11.10 -4.02
CA PRO A 31 -18.16 -10.44 -4.32
C PRO A 31 -18.01 -8.96 -4.75
N LEU A 32 -16.80 -8.39 -4.67
CA LEU A 32 -16.51 -6.98 -4.99
C LEU A 32 -16.57 -6.61 -6.48
N LYS A 33 -16.95 -7.54 -7.38
CA LYS A 33 -16.97 -7.27 -8.83
C LYS A 33 -18.13 -6.36 -9.27
N ASP A 34 -19.17 -6.22 -8.45
CA ASP A 34 -20.38 -5.49 -8.83
C ASP A 34 -20.34 -4.00 -8.42
N SER A 35 -19.50 -3.62 -7.45
CA SER A 35 -19.43 -2.25 -6.91
C SER A 35 -18.76 -1.22 -7.83
N THR A 36 -17.91 -1.66 -8.78
CA THR A 36 -17.11 -0.75 -9.63
C THR A 36 -17.97 0.08 -10.60
N ARG A 37 -19.23 -0.32 -10.85
CA ARG A 37 -20.17 0.43 -11.69
C ARG A 37 -20.91 1.55 -10.95
N ALA A 38 -21.02 1.49 -9.63
CA ALA A 38 -21.79 2.47 -8.85
C ALA A 38 -21.05 3.82 -8.71
N VAL A 39 -19.72 3.81 -8.66
CA VAL A 39 -18.91 5.02 -8.44
C VAL A 39 -18.99 6.00 -9.61
N LEU A 40 -19.19 5.52 -10.85
CA LEU A 40 -19.34 6.37 -12.03
C LEU A 40 -20.75 6.96 -12.20
N ALA A 41 -21.77 6.40 -11.53
CA ALA A 41 -23.16 6.88 -11.63
C ALA A 41 -23.52 7.98 -10.61
N GLY A 42 -22.71 8.15 -9.56
CA GLY A 42 -22.96 9.12 -8.47
C GLY A 42 -22.73 10.60 -8.82
N HIS A 43 -22.32 10.92 -10.05
CA HIS A 43 -22.00 12.30 -10.43
C HIS A 43 -23.23 13.25 -10.54
N LEU A 44 -24.46 12.73 -10.43
CA LEU A 44 -25.67 13.54 -10.63
C LEU A 44 -26.69 13.49 -9.49
N LEU A 45 -26.53 12.65 -8.47
CA LEU A 45 -27.50 12.53 -7.36
C LEU A 45 -26.80 12.31 -6.01
N GLY A 46 -26.40 13.41 -5.36
CA GLY A 46 -26.24 13.49 -3.92
C GLY A 46 -24.93 12.96 -3.33
N GLY A 47 -24.11 13.86 -2.78
CA GLY A 47 -22.88 13.52 -2.06
C GLY A 47 -23.07 12.63 -0.81
N TYR A 48 -24.32 12.38 -0.37
CA TYR A 48 -24.64 11.49 0.75
C TYR A 48 -24.63 10.01 0.35
N ALA A 49 -25.23 9.65 -0.78
CA ALA A 49 -25.24 8.25 -1.25
C ALA A 49 -23.83 7.76 -1.61
N LEU A 50 -22.98 8.64 -2.16
CA LEU A 50 -21.57 8.34 -2.40
C LEU A 50 -20.79 8.14 -1.10
N ARG A 51 -21.13 8.88 -0.03
CA ARG A 51 -20.49 8.73 1.29
C ARG A 51 -20.84 7.42 1.96
N GLU A 52 -22.12 7.04 1.93
CA GLU A 52 -22.57 5.77 2.50
C GLU A 52 -21.94 4.59 1.75
N HIS A 53 -21.96 4.60 0.42
CA HIS A 53 -21.29 3.57 -0.36
C HIS A 53 -19.78 3.51 -0.13
N LEU A 54 -19.11 4.67 -0.01
CA LEU A 54 -17.69 4.69 0.32
C LEU A 54 -17.44 4.14 1.73
N ALA A 55 -18.30 4.45 2.70
CA ALA A 55 -18.17 3.94 4.07
C ALA A 55 -18.33 2.41 4.11
N ASP A 56 -19.30 1.85 3.39
CA ASP A 56 -19.53 0.41 3.30
C ASP A 56 -18.32 -0.30 2.65
N GLU A 57 -17.77 0.26 1.57
CA GLU A 57 -16.59 -0.28 0.89
C GLU A 57 -15.33 -0.17 1.77
N LEU A 58 -15.17 0.94 2.51
CA LEU A 58 -14.09 1.09 3.48
C LEU A 58 -14.21 0.09 4.63
N GLU A 59 -15.42 -0.16 5.11
CA GLU A 59 -15.67 -1.17 6.14
C GLU A 59 -15.33 -2.57 5.63
N ALA A 60 -15.72 -2.89 4.39
CA ALA A 60 -15.36 -4.15 3.75
C ALA A 60 -13.84 -4.33 3.68
N VAL A 61 -13.10 -3.30 3.25
CA VAL A 61 -11.62 -3.33 3.21
C VAL A 61 -11.03 -3.44 4.62
N ALA A 62 -11.56 -2.71 5.61
CA ALA A 62 -11.11 -2.78 6.99
C ALA A 62 -11.26 -4.20 7.58
N ARG A 63 -12.33 -4.92 7.22
CA ARG A 63 -12.49 -6.32 7.63
C ARG A 63 -11.42 -7.24 7.02
N LEU A 64 -10.93 -6.91 5.82
CA LEU A 64 -9.84 -7.67 5.19
C LEU A 64 -8.49 -7.45 5.86
N THR A 65 -8.25 -6.28 6.47
CA THR A 65 -7.01 -6.00 7.22
C THR A 65 -6.93 -6.72 8.56
N ALA A 66 -8.05 -7.28 9.04
CA ALA A 66 -8.07 -8.13 10.24
C ALA A 66 -7.41 -9.50 10.02
N THR A 67 -7.13 -9.88 8.76
CA THR A 67 -6.40 -11.11 8.44
C THR A 67 -4.89 -10.92 8.58
N ASP A 68 -4.19 -11.97 9.02
CA ASP A 68 -2.73 -11.94 9.08
C ASP A 68 -2.14 -11.75 7.67
N GLY A 69 -1.25 -10.77 7.54
CA GLY A 69 -0.55 -10.45 6.29
C GLY A 69 -0.82 -9.02 5.83
N MET A 70 -0.76 -8.81 4.51
CA MET A 70 -0.96 -7.50 3.88
C MET A 70 -2.20 -7.48 2.99
N VAL A 71 -2.83 -6.31 2.92
CA VAL A 71 -3.82 -5.96 1.90
C VAL A 71 -3.10 -5.16 0.81
N LEU A 72 -3.25 -5.59 -0.44
CA LEU A 72 -2.65 -4.94 -1.60
C LEU A 72 -3.73 -4.22 -2.41
N ILE A 73 -3.54 -2.92 -2.58
CA ILE A 73 -4.48 -2.04 -3.28
C ILE A 73 -3.68 -1.29 -4.36
N LEU A 74 -4.23 -1.22 -5.57
CA LEU A 74 -3.68 -0.40 -6.64
C LEU A 74 -3.98 1.09 -6.43
N PRO A 75 -3.27 2.01 -7.11
CA PRO A 75 -3.54 3.44 -7.00
C PRO A 75 -4.96 3.87 -7.37
N ASP A 76 -5.67 3.06 -8.18
CA ASP A 76 -7.07 3.27 -8.56
C ASP A 76 -8.07 2.66 -7.56
N LEU A 77 -7.60 2.30 -6.36
CA LEU A 77 -8.34 1.65 -5.28
C LEU A 77 -8.80 0.21 -5.58
N THR A 78 -8.29 -0.41 -6.64
CA THR A 78 -8.59 -1.83 -6.90
C THR A 78 -7.89 -2.74 -5.90
N LEU A 79 -8.66 -3.56 -5.18
CA LEU A 79 -8.13 -4.62 -4.30
C LEU A 79 -7.54 -5.77 -5.12
N LEU A 80 -6.23 -6.01 -4.97
CA LEU A 80 -5.53 -7.14 -5.61
C LEU A 80 -5.56 -8.40 -4.75
N GLY A 81 -5.55 -8.25 -3.43
CA GLY A 81 -5.54 -9.38 -2.50
C GLY A 81 -5.39 -8.95 -1.04
N PHE A 82 -5.66 -9.89 -0.15
CA PHE A 82 -5.56 -9.77 1.30
C PHE A 82 -4.89 -11.02 1.89
N GLY A 83 -4.34 -10.93 3.10
CA GLY A 83 -3.55 -12.01 3.71
C GLY A 83 -2.29 -12.35 2.90
N VAL A 84 -1.74 -11.37 2.17
CA VAL A 84 -0.60 -11.58 1.28
C VAL A 84 0.69 -11.59 2.08
N PHE A 85 1.55 -12.57 1.81
CA PHE A 85 2.90 -12.65 2.36
C PHE A 85 3.92 -12.66 1.22
N PHE A 86 4.95 -11.83 1.35
CA PHE A 86 6.10 -11.93 0.47
C PHE A 86 7.00 -13.06 0.96
N LYS A 87 7.44 -13.94 0.04
CA LYS A 87 8.44 -14.98 0.37
C LYS A 87 9.65 -14.33 1.03
N SER A 88 10.13 -14.90 2.13
CA SER A 88 11.32 -14.41 2.82
C SER A 88 12.51 -14.38 1.87
N ALA A 89 13.04 -13.19 1.62
CA ALA A 89 14.44 -13.01 1.24
C ALA A 89 14.98 -12.06 2.30
N LYS A 90 16.27 -12.18 2.60
CA LYS A 90 16.86 -11.35 3.63
C LYS A 90 16.83 -9.92 3.11
N PHE A 91 16.45 -8.96 3.95
CA PHE A 91 16.47 -7.56 3.56
C PHE A 91 17.86 -7.11 3.10
N ALA A 92 18.92 -7.72 3.66
CA ALA A 92 20.29 -7.57 3.21
C ALA A 92 20.49 -7.83 1.70
N ASP A 93 19.72 -8.74 1.11
CA ASP A 93 19.80 -9.08 -0.32
C ASP A 93 19.29 -7.93 -1.21
N LEU A 94 18.47 -7.03 -0.65
CA LEU A 94 17.88 -5.90 -1.39
C LEU A 94 18.84 -4.71 -1.54
N LYS A 95 20.01 -4.74 -0.87
CA LYS A 95 21.02 -3.65 -0.86
C LYS A 95 20.40 -2.26 -0.70
N CYS A 96 19.40 -2.16 0.18
CA CYS A 96 18.61 -0.96 0.39
C CYS A 96 18.99 -0.34 1.74
N ALA A 97 19.35 0.95 1.75
CA ALA A 97 19.52 1.68 3.01
C ALA A 97 18.15 1.94 3.65
N ILE A 98 18.09 2.08 4.97
CA ILE A 98 16.85 2.44 5.69
C ILE A 98 17.06 3.80 6.36
N GLU A 99 16.15 4.72 6.06
CA GLU A 99 16.21 6.10 6.52
C GLU A 99 14.94 6.39 7.33
N VAL A 100 15.08 6.55 8.64
CA VAL A 100 13.95 6.74 9.56
C VAL A 100 13.80 8.21 9.92
N TYR A 101 12.59 8.70 9.71
CA TYR A 101 12.12 10.02 10.07
C TYR A 101 11.11 9.88 11.20
N ASP A 102 11.51 10.35 12.38
CA ASP A 102 10.68 10.36 13.59
C ASP A 102 10.54 11.81 14.06
N PRO A 103 9.32 12.37 14.17
CA PRO A 103 9.13 13.76 14.60
C PRO A 103 9.55 14.02 16.04
N TYR A 104 9.67 12.99 16.88
CA TYR A 104 10.14 13.13 18.26
C TYR A 104 11.66 13.12 18.38
N GLU A 105 12.37 12.79 17.29
CA GLU A 105 13.81 12.80 17.23
C GLU A 105 14.32 14.00 16.44
N ARG A 106 15.45 14.56 16.89
CA ARG A 106 16.01 15.77 16.26
C ARG A 106 16.75 15.47 14.96
N GLU A 107 17.19 14.24 14.77
CA GLU A 107 18.05 13.84 13.65
C GLU A 107 17.48 12.61 12.94
N ARG A 108 17.71 12.55 11.63
CA ARG A 108 17.37 11.37 10.84
C ARG A 108 18.24 10.20 11.25
N GLN A 109 17.61 9.06 11.54
CA GLN A 109 18.34 7.84 11.86
C GLN A 109 18.57 7.01 10.59
N ASN A 110 19.83 6.66 10.35
CA ASN A 110 20.17 5.61 9.40
C ASN A 110 20.21 4.29 10.15
N VAL A 111 19.34 3.38 9.75
CA VAL A 111 19.12 2.12 10.47
C VAL A 111 19.76 0.98 9.69
N THR A 112 20.49 0.11 10.39
CA THR A 112 21.25 -0.99 9.77
C THR A 112 20.52 -2.34 9.84
N SER A 113 19.53 -2.47 10.73
CA SER A 113 18.72 -3.69 10.87
C SER A 113 17.22 -3.41 10.83
N LEU A 114 16.46 -4.33 10.24
CA LEU A 114 15.00 -4.31 10.29
C LEU A 114 14.43 -4.40 11.71
N GLU A 115 15.16 -5.01 12.65
CA GLU A 115 14.71 -5.16 14.03
C GLU A 115 14.49 -3.80 14.72
N GLN A 116 15.24 -2.78 14.29
CA GLN A 116 15.15 -1.42 14.80
C GLN A 116 13.92 -0.66 14.26
N LEU A 117 13.24 -1.18 13.23
CA LEU A 117 11.99 -0.61 12.72
C LEU A 117 10.77 -0.99 13.57
N GLY A 118 10.88 -2.03 14.40
CA GLY A 118 9.82 -2.52 15.27
C GLY A 118 9.45 -3.97 15.00
N GLY A 119 8.22 -4.35 15.37
CA GLY A 119 7.75 -5.73 15.28
C GLY A 119 7.54 -6.28 13.86
N ALA A 120 7.11 -7.53 13.76
CA ALA A 120 7.00 -8.30 12.51
C ALA A 120 6.20 -7.60 11.39
N ARG A 121 5.17 -6.78 11.73
CA ARG A 121 4.41 -5.99 10.77
C ARG A 121 5.27 -4.92 10.07
N HIS A 122 6.06 -4.18 10.84
CA HIS A 122 6.98 -3.17 10.31
C HIS A 122 8.06 -3.83 9.44
N GLN A 123 8.63 -4.94 9.90
CA GLN A 123 9.65 -5.67 9.16
C GLN A 123 9.10 -6.22 7.83
N SER A 124 7.90 -6.77 7.83
CA SER A 124 7.24 -7.29 6.63
C SER A 124 6.92 -6.17 5.63
N ALA A 125 6.42 -5.03 6.12
CA ALA A 125 6.14 -3.86 5.30
C ALA A 125 7.41 -3.25 4.70
N ALA A 126 8.50 -3.19 5.47
CA ALA A 126 9.79 -2.70 4.99
C ALA A 126 10.34 -3.57 3.86
N VAL A 127 10.27 -4.90 4.00
CA VAL A 127 10.63 -5.84 2.93
C VAL A 127 9.75 -5.66 1.69
N ALA A 128 8.45 -5.46 1.87
CA ALA A 128 7.52 -5.25 0.77
C ALA A 128 7.83 -3.96 0.00
N ALA A 129 7.95 -2.82 0.71
CA ALA A 129 8.26 -1.52 0.13
C ALA A 129 9.66 -1.48 -0.52
N ALA A 130 10.64 -2.16 0.07
CA ALA A 130 11.96 -2.31 -0.54
C ALA A 130 11.99 -3.31 -1.71
N ARG A 131 10.93 -4.09 -1.97
CA ARG A 131 10.83 -4.95 -3.16
C ARG A 131 10.04 -4.33 -4.29
N LEU A 132 9.10 -3.46 -3.94
CA LEU A 132 8.21 -2.78 -4.87
C LEU A 132 8.56 -1.29 -4.86
N PRO A 133 9.59 -0.86 -5.62
CA PRO A 133 9.82 0.57 -5.80
C PRO A 133 8.54 1.29 -6.25
N GLY A 134 8.36 2.51 -5.76
CA GLY A 134 7.18 3.33 -6.04
C GLY A 134 5.97 3.02 -5.16
N ALA A 135 5.88 1.81 -4.58
CA ALA A 135 4.77 1.43 -3.70
C ALA A 135 4.88 2.10 -2.32
N LEU A 136 3.71 2.46 -1.76
CA LEU A 136 3.57 2.98 -0.41
C LEU A 136 3.06 1.86 0.50
N ALA A 137 3.87 1.46 1.49
CA ALA A 137 3.41 0.61 2.57
C ALA A 137 2.93 1.47 3.73
N ILE A 138 1.77 1.14 4.28
CA ILE A 138 1.18 1.79 5.46
C ILE A 138 1.04 0.73 6.54
N VAL A 139 1.57 1.02 7.73
CA VAL A 139 1.51 0.14 8.89
C VAL A 139 0.82 0.89 10.01
N VAL A 140 -0.24 0.29 10.55
CA VAL A 140 -0.86 0.74 11.80
C VAL A 140 -0.46 -0.26 12.86
N SER A 141 0.32 0.18 13.84
CA SER A 141 0.71 -0.65 14.99
C SER A 141 -0.43 -0.80 15.98
N SER A 142 -0.32 -1.79 16.87
CA SER A 142 -1.30 -2.03 17.94
C SER A 142 -1.42 -0.87 18.93
N ASP A 143 -0.39 -0.03 19.03
CA ASP A 143 -0.40 1.19 19.84
C ASP A 143 -1.08 2.38 19.14
N GLY A 144 -1.61 2.18 17.92
CA GLY A 144 -2.28 3.21 17.14
C GLY A 144 -1.36 4.11 16.32
N THR A 145 -0.04 3.90 16.39
CA THR A 145 0.91 4.68 15.58
C THR A 145 0.82 4.29 14.11
N VAL A 146 0.82 5.30 13.23
CA VAL A 146 0.89 5.09 11.79
C VAL A 146 2.32 5.30 11.31
N THR A 147 2.86 4.30 10.61
CA THR A 147 4.15 4.36 9.94
C THR A 147 3.96 4.18 8.45
N THR A 148 4.61 5.00 7.63
CA THR A 148 4.66 4.79 6.17
C THR A 148 6.06 4.46 5.72
N MET A 149 6.15 3.64 4.67
CA MET A 149 7.43 3.23 4.09
C MET A 149 7.35 3.29 2.58
N ARG A 150 8.36 3.89 1.95
CA ARG A 150 8.43 3.98 0.49
C ARG A 150 9.87 3.99 0.04
N ARG A 151 10.16 3.19 -0.98
CA ARG A 151 11.38 3.33 -1.77
C ARG A 151 11.03 4.02 -3.10
N PRO A 152 11.67 5.14 -3.46
CA PRO A 152 11.49 5.75 -4.77
C PRO A 152 11.91 4.80 -5.90
N ASP A 153 11.38 4.98 -7.12
CA ASP A 153 11.72 4.12 -8.26
C ASP A 153 13.21 4.17 -8.64
N GLU A 154 13.80 5.36 -8.54
CA GLU A 154 15.23 5.62 -8.80
C GLU A 154 16.08 5.68 -7.51
N GLY A 155 15.47 5.37 -6.35
CA GLY A 155 16.09 5.49 -5.04
C GLY A 155 16.69 4.20 -4.50
N GLN A 156 17.83 4.30 -3.81
CA GLN A 156 18.48 3.17 -3.12
C GLN A 156 18.11 3.09 -1.63
N SER A 157 17.33 4.03 -1.12
CA SER A 157 16.91 4.09 0.27
C SER A 157 15.41 3.90 0.45
N LEU A 158 15.05 3.18 1.51
CA LEU A 158 13.71 3.06 2.02
C LEU A 158 13.49 4.18 3.04
N ALA A 159 12.68 5.17 2.67
CA ALA A 159 12.22 6.18 3.61
C ALA A 159 11.13 5.57 4.50
N VAL A 160 11.29 5.73 5.82
CA VAL A 160 10.35 5.29 6.85
C VAL A 160 9.94 6.49 7.68
N HIS A 161 8.66 6.84 7.66
CA HIS A 161 8.11 7.93 8.46
C HIS A 161 7.27 7.36 9.59
N LYS A 162 7.71 7.57 10.83
CA LYS A 162 6.98 7.15 12.04
C LYS A 162 6.07 8.27 12.54
N HIS A 163 5.12 7.91 13.42
CA HIS A 163 4.24 8.85 14.11
C HIS A 163 3.47 9.80 13.19
N LEU A 164 2.97 9.26 12.08
CA LEU A 164 2.14 10.03 11.17
C LEU A 164 0.74 10.25 11.75
N GLU A 165 0.30 11.50 11.73
CA GLU A 165 -1.07 11.88 12.04
C GLU A 165 -1.88 11.97 10.73
N LEU A 166 -2.94 11.17 10.63
CA LEU A 166 -3.90 11.31 9.55
C LEU A 166 -4.91 12.40 9.91
N ARG A 167 -4.69 13.60 9.36
CA ARG A 167 -5.70 14.66 9.42
C ARG A 167 -6.72 14.45 8.33
N MET A 168 -7.96 14.18 8.72
CA MET A 168 -9.09 14.28 7.80
C MET A 168 -9.19 15.74 7.34
N PRO A 169 -9.30 16.00 6.03
CA PRO A 169 -9.63 17.33 5.54
C PRO A 169 -10.89 17.82 6.25
N SER A 170 -10.87 19.03 6.79
CA SER A 170 -12.08 19.67 7.28
C SER A 170 -12.95 19.98 6.07
N TRP A 171 -13.89 19.09 5.74
CA TRP A 171 -14.90 19.41 4.74
C TRP A 171 -15.82 20.50 5.30
N PRO A 172 -16.15 21.55 4.52
CA PRO A 172 -17.15 22.51 4.93
C PRO A 172 -18.46 21.75 5.19
N VAL A 173 -18.93 21.80 6.43
CA VAL A 173 -20.27 21.36 6.79
C VAL A 173 -21.20 22.44 6.24
N TYR A 174 -21.84 22.18 5.10
CA TYR A 174 -22.98 22.99 4.67
C TYR A 174 -24.09 22.75 5.70
N GLN A 175 -24.36 23.78 6.51
CA GLN A 175 -25.52 23.85 7.40
C GLN A 175 -26.77 24.17 6.59
#